data_AF-A0A2T0TQ67-F1
#
_entry.id   AF-A0A2T0TQ67-F1
#
_cell.length_a   1.000
_cell.length_b   1.000
_cell.length_c   1.000
_cell.angle_alpha   90.00
_cell.angle_beta   90.00
_cell.angle_gamma   90.00
#
_symmetry.space_group_name_H-M   'P 1'
#
loop_
_entity.id
_entity.type
_entity.pdbx_description
1 polymer ?
#
loop_
_entity_poly.entity_id
_entity_poly.type
_entity_poly.pdbx_seq_one_letter_code
_entity_poly.pdbx_strand_id
1 'polypeptide(L)'
;MVTTATITTATPVIDRRPPTALRPLPDVARDVLAVAWAPGAAPPREIRVRPELHDRLRAQLGPAVEVSGLLGDPAGVPLVVDPLLPRSPGFEVRRVPPGGPVRPRLAAAA
;
A
#
# COMPACT_ATOMS: atom_id res chain seq x y z
N MET A 1 -40.05 -44.97 1.82
CA MET A 1 -38.95 -45.58 2.60
C MET A 1 -37.65 -44.99 2.10
N VAL A 2 -36.84 -44.40 2.98
CA VAL A 2 -35.73 -43.48 2.69
C VAL A 2 -34.38 -44.19 2.94
N THR A 3 -33.31 -43.69 2.29
CA THR A 3 -31.85 -43.86 2.58
C THR A 3 -31.20 -45.13 1.96
N THR A 4 -29.97 -45.14 1.41
CA THR A 4 -28.73 -44.47 1.85
C THR A 4 -27.67 -44.45 0.73
N ALA A 5 -26.90 -43.36 0.59
CA ALA A 5 -25.70 -43.29 -0.25
C ALA A 5 -24.44 -43.38 0.62
N THR A 6 -23.47 -44.21 0.22
CA THR A 6 -22.23 -44.48 0.95
C THR A 6 -21.15 -43.46 0.56
N ILE A 7 -20.72 -42.62 1.50
CA ILE A 7 -19.59 -41.70 1.31
C ILE A 7 -18.32 -42.40 1.84
N THR A 8 -17.36 -42.63 0.95
CA THR A 8 -16.01 -43.11 1.31
C THR A 8 -15.14 -41.91 1.62
N THR A 9 -14.80 -41.72 2.89
CA THR A 9 -13.90 -40.66 3.35
C THR A 9 -12.45 -41.10 3.17
N ALA A 10 -11.81 -40.68 2.08
CA ALA A 10 -10.36 -40.76 1.96
C ALA A 10 -9.73 -39.63 2.79
N THR A 11 -8.88 -39.98 3.75
CA THR A 11 -8.10 -39.04 4.56
C THR A 11 -7.04 -38.36 3.69
N PRO A 12 -7.04 -37.02 3.53
CA PRO A 12 -5.93 -36.35 2.88
C PRO A 12 -4.72 -36.39 3.82
N VAL A 13 -3.67 -37.10 3.42
CA VAL A 13 -2.34 -36.97 4.02
C VAL A 13 -1.83 -35.57 3.70
N ILE A 14 -2.01 -34.66 4.66
CA ILE A 14 -1.42 -33.33 4.60
C ILE A 14 0.09 -33.51 4.75
N ASP A 15 0.81 -33.40 3.63
CA ASP A 15 2.26 -33.29 3.58
C ASP A 15 2.68 -32.02 4.33
N ARG A 16 3.05 -32.17 5.60
CA ARG A 16 3.56 -31.09 6.44
C ARG A 16 5.02 -30.80 6.11
N ARG A 17 5.33 -30.48 4.85
CA ARG A 17 6.57 -29.78 4.56
C ARG A 17 6.50 -28.43 5.28
N PRO A 18 7.43 -28.10 6.20
CA PRO A 18 7.45 -26.78 6.77
C PRO A 18 7.58 -25.82 5.59
N PRO A 19 6.68 -24.84 5.42
CA PRO A 19 6.87 -23.83 4.40
C PRO A 19 8.24 -23.26 4.66
N THR A 20 9.16 -23.43 3.71
CA THR A 20 10.43 -22.73 3.72
C THR A 20 10.03 -21.28 3.89
N ALA A 21 10.32 -20.70 5.06
CA ALA A 21 9.92 -19.34 5.36
C ALA A 21 10.68 -18.46 4.38
N LEU A 22 10.08 -18.21 3.23
CA LEU A 22 10.45 -17.18 2.29
C LEU A 22 10.39 -15.92 3.14
N ARG A 23 11.57 -15.47 3.59
CA ARG A 23 11.74 -14.25 4.34
C ARG A 23 10.89 -13.21 3.61
N PRO A 24 9.88 -12.59 4.26
CA PRO A 24 9.03 -11.64 3.56
C PRO A 24 9.96 -10.61 2.93
N LEU A 25 9.90 -10.48 1.60
CA LEU A 25 10.63 -9.42 0.92
C LEU A 25 10.26 -8.10 1.62
N PRO A 26 11.22 -7.20 1.83
CA PRO A 26 10.90 -5.89 2.40
C PRO A 26 9.81 -5.22 1.54
N ASP A 27 8.69 -4.97 2.20
CA ASP A 27 7.51 -4.35 1.61
C ASP A 27 7.76 -2.84 1.57
N VAL A 28 8.30 -2.38 0.45
CA VAL A 28 8.71 -0.99 0.24
C VAL A 28 7.49 -0.07 0.36
N ALA A 29 6.32 -0.54 -0.08
CA ALA A 29 5.08 0.20 0.08
C ALA A 29 4.73 0.39 1.56
N ARG A 30 4.83 -0.68 2.37
CA ARG A 30 4.61 -0.62 3.81
C ARG A 30 5.58 0.31 4.51
N ASP A 31 6.86 0.28 4.15
CA ASP A 31 7.88 1.14 4.76
C ASP A 31 7.63 2.63 4.41
N VAL A 32 7.33 2.93 3.15
CA VAL A 32 6.98 4.29 2.72
C VAL A 32 5.72 4.78 3.43
N LEU A 33 4.70 3.93 3.57
CA LEU A 33 3.46 4.27 4.29
C LEU A 33 3.71 4.46 5.79
N ALA A 34 4.55 3.65 6.42
CA ALA A 34 4.91 3.81 7.82
C ALA A 34 5.59 5.16 8.07
N VAL A 35 6.45 5.60 7.16
CA VAL A 35 7.05 6.94 7.20
C VAL A 35 5.99 8.03 6.93
N ALA A 36 5.15 7.85 5.92
CA ALA A 36 4.11 8.81 5.55
C ALA A 36 3.10 9.04 6.68
N TRP A 37 2.78 8.01 7.46
CA TRP A 37 1.85 8.04 8.58
C TRP A 37 2.53 7.95 9.95
N ALA A 38 3.78 8.39 10.05
CA ALA A 38 4.52 8.42 11.30
C ALA A 38 3.69 9.09 12.43
N PRO A 39 3.61 8.49 13.63
CA PRO A 39 2.86 9.05 14.75
C PRO A 39 3.29 10.48 15.06
N GLY A 40 2.31 11.39 15.19
CA GLY A 40 2.56 12.81 15.48
C GLY A 40 2.97 13.65 14.26
N ALA A 41 3.13 13.05 13.08
CA ALA A 41 3.38 13.78 11.86
C ALA A 41 2.10 14.30 11.21
N ALA A 42 2.15 15.47 10.58
CA ALA A 42 1.02 16.05 9.86
C ALA A 42 0.56 15.14 8.70
N PRO A 43 -0.73 15.13 8.34
CA PRO A 43 -1.25 14.23 7.32
C PRO A 43 -0.50 14.39 5.99
N PRO A 44 -0.10 13.28 5.34
CA PRO A 44 0.59 13.32 4.07
C PRO A 44 -0.37 13.82 2.98
N ARG A 45 0.10 14.78 2.19
CA ARG A 45 -0.62 15.34 1.05
C ARG A 45 -0.22 14.66 -0.25
N GLU A 46 1.05 14.31 -0.38
CA GLU A 46 1.66 13.75 -1.58
C GLU A 46 2.96 13.02 -1.18
N ILE A 47 3.25 11.91 -1.83
CA ILE A 47 4.52 11.21 -1.74
C ILE A 47 5.20 11.33 -3.09
N ARG A 48 6.34 11.99 -3.12
CA ARG A 48 7.19 12.03 -4.29
C ARG A 48 8.16 10.88 -4.26
N VAL A 49 8.32 10.19 -5.36
CA VAL A 49 9.23 9.04 -5.49
C VAL A 49 10.09 9.20 -6.73
N ARG A 50 11.33 8.75 -6.64
CA ARG A 50 12.15 8.58 -7.85
C ARG A 50 11.55 7.50 -8.75
N PRO A 51 11.78 7.56 -10.07
CA PRO A 51 11.27 6.55 -11.01
C PRO A 51 11.70 5.13 -10.65
N GLU A 52 12.92 4.92 -10.17
CA GLU A 52 13.41 3.59 -9.79
C GLU A 52 12.71 3.02 -8.55
N LEU A 53 12.22 3.88 -7.67
CA LEU A 53 11.43 3.47 -6.51
C LEU A 53 9.96 3.27 -6.90
N HIS A 54 9.45 4.08 -7.82
CA HIS A 54 8.12 3.88 -8.43
C HIS A 54 8.01 2.52 -9.13
N ASP A 55 9.01 2.11 -9.90
CA ASP A 55 9.03 0.80 -10.57
C ASP A 55 9.00 -0.36 -9.57
N ARG A 56 9.67 -0.22 -8.43
CA ARG A 56 9.62 -1.20 -7.34
C ARG A 56 8.25 -1.26 -6.69
N LEU A 57 7.63 -0.11 -6.43
CA LEU A 57 6.26 -0.03 -5.89
C LEU A 57 5.26 -0.65 -6.86
N ARG A 58 5.40 -0.40 -8.16
CA ARG A 58 4.60 -1.02 -9.22
C ARG A 58 4.77 -2.54 -9.27
N ALA A 59 6.00 -3.03 -9.12
CA ALA A 59 6.27 -4.46 -9.08
C ALA A 59 5.64 -5.15 -7.85
N GLN A 60 5.52 -4.45 -6.72
CA GLN A 60 4.94 -5.00 -5.48
C GLN A 60 3.40 -4.91 -5.43
N LEU A 61 2.83 -3.78 -5.83
CA LEU A 61 1.39 -3.51 -5.71
C LEU A 61 0.61 -3.80 -6.99
N GLY A 62 1.31 -4.05 -8.09
CA GLY A 62 0.71 -4.31 -9.39
C GLY A 62 0.14 -3.05 -10.06
N PRO A 63 -0.69 -3.22 -11.10
CA PRO A 63 -1.20 -2.10 -11.92
C PRO A 63 -2.16 -1.16 -11.17
N ALA A 64 -2.64 -1.54 -9.98
CA ALA A 64 -3.53 -0.73 -9.16
C ALA A 64 -2.92 0.64 -8.78
N VAL A 65 -1.60 0.71 -8.63
CA VAL A 65 -0.89 1.98 -8.36
C VAL A 65 -0.93 2.93 -9.56
N GLU A 66 -0.88 2.42 -10.78
CA GLU A 66 -0.91 3.26 -11.98
C GLU A 66 -2.31 3.80 -12.28
N VAL A 67 -3.34 3.00 -12.00
CA VAL A 67 -4.74 3.37 -12.24
C VAL A 67 -5.20 4.42 -11.23
N SER A 68 -4.85 4.25 -9.96
CA SER A 68 -5.27 5.17 -8.90
C SER A 68 -4.28 6.32 -8.70
N GLY A 69 -2.98 6.12 -8.95
CA GLY A 69 -1.93 7.07 -8.57
C GLY A 69 -1.84 7.27 -7.05
N LEU A 70 -2.42 6.35 -6.27
CA LEU A 70 -2.54 6.44 -4.82
C LEU A 70 -1.79 5.28 -4.16
N LEU A 71 -1.07 5.60 -3.09
CA LEU A 71 -0.40 4.64 -2.23
C LEU A 71 -1.18 4.49 -0.91
N GLY A 72 -1.58 3.25 -0.61
CA GLY A 72 -2.31 2.87 0.60
C GLY A 72 -3.84 2.91 0.44
N ASP A 73 -4.51 1.87 0.92
CA ASP A 73 -5.96 1.80 1.07
C ASP A 73 -6.28 1.80 2.59
N PRO A 74 -7.28 2.55 3.09
CA PRO A 74 -8.25 3.41 2.38
C PRO A 74 -7.88 4.90 2.31
N ALA A 75 -6.76 5.32 2.92
CA ALA A 75 -6.40 6.74 3.05
C ALA A 75 -5.67 7.34 1.83
N GLY A 76 -5.41 6.54 0.78
CA GLY A 76 -4.99 6.94 -0.56
C GLY A 76 -4.09 8.16 -0.65
N VAL A 77 -2.77 8.00 -0.50
CA VAL A 77 -1.83 9.12 -0.61
C VAL A 77 -1.35 9.27 -2.07
N PRO A 78 -1.52 10.45 -2.70
CA PRO A 78 -1.05 10.68 -4.07
C PRO A 78 0.44 10.39 -4.25
N LEU A 79 0.78 9.58 -5.25
CA LEU A 79 2.14 9.23 -5.62
C LEU A 79 2.55 10.04 -6.87
N VAL A 80 3.64 10.80 -6.76
CA VAL A 80 4.17 11.62 -7.85
C VAL A 80 5.59 11.19 -8.17
N VAL A 81 5.90 10.95 -9.44
CA VAL A 81 7.26 10.62 -9.86
C VAL A 81 8.06 11.90 -10.02
N ASP A 82 9.15 12.05 -9.25
CA ASP A 82 10.06 13.19 -9.30
C ASP A 82 11.51 12.71 -9.53
N PRO A 83 12.08 12.87 -10.74
CA PRO A 83 13.43 12.40 -11.05
C PRO A 83 14.52 13.25 -10.39
N LEU A 84 14.20 14.45 -9.90
CA LEU A 84 15.15 15.37 -9.27
C LEU A 84 15.40 15.06 -7.78
N LEU A 85 14.63 14.12 -7.20
CA LEU A 85 14.85 13.67 -5.84
C LEU A 85 16.25 13.04 -5.65
N PRO A 86 16.86 13.20 -4.47
CA PRO A 86 18.13 12.56 -4.15
C PRO A 86 18.03 11.03 -4.23
N ARG A 87 19.11 10.36 -4.63
CA ARG A 87 19.16 8.89 -4.82
C ARG A 87 18.84 8.09 -3.56
N SER A 88 19.09 8.65 -2.38
CA SER A 88 18.71 8.06 -1.10
C SER A 88 18.11 9.15 -0.21
N PRO A 89 16.93 8.95 0.40
CA PRO A 89 16.14 7.70 0.42
C PRO A 89 15.34 7.43 -0.88
N GLY A 90 15.35 8.34 -1.86
CA GLY A 90 14.63 8.16 -3.13
C GLY A 90 13.14 8.47 -3.07
N PHE A 91 12.65 9.01 -1.95
CA PHE A 91 11.29 9.50 -1.78
C PHE A 91 11.22 10.68 -0.80
N GLU A 92 10.16 11.48 -0.89
CA GLU A 92 9.85 12.58 0.02
C GLU A 92 8.35 12.60 0.33
N VAL A 93 7.98 12.79 1.60
CA VAL A 93 6.58 12.93 2.03
C VAL A 93 6.27 14.42 2.19
N ARG A 94 5.46 14.96 1.29
CA ARG A 94 4.95 16.32 1.44
C ARG A 94 3.74 16.31 2.37
N ARG A 95 3.87 17.00 3.49
CA ARG A 95 2.80 17.12 4.48
C ARG A 95 2.11 18.46 4.39
N VAL A 96 0.86 18.52 4.85
CA VAL A 96 0.18 19.81 5.04
C VAL A 96 0.95 20.58 6.13
N PRO A 97 1.31 21.85 5.90
CA PRO A 97 1.96 22.64 6.95
C PRO A 97 1.02 22.76 8.16
N PRO A 98 1.54 22.61 9.39
CA PRO A 98 0.73 22.85 10.59
C PRO A 98 0.29 24.31 10.60
N GLY A 99 -0.99 24.57 10.34
CA GLY A 99 -1.57 25.92 10.29
C GLY A 99 -2.02 26.43 8.92
N GLY A 100 -1.99 25.62 7.86
CA GLY A 100 -2.65 25.98 6.60
C GLY A 100 -4.17 26.08 6.78
N PRO A 101 -4.86 27.10 6.24
CA PRO A 101 -6.30 27.21 6.40
C PRO A 101 -6.97 25.97 5.81
N VAL A 102 -7.61 25.17 6.67
CA VAL A 102 -8.66 24.23 6.25
C VAL A 102 -9.77 25.12 5.72
N ARG A 103 -9.77 25.42 4.41
CA ARG A 103 -11.00 25.94 3.80
C ARG A 103 -12.00 24.80 3.93
N PRO A 104 -13.07 24.92 4.73
CA PRO A 104 -14.16 23.98 4.60
C PRO A 104 -14.56 24.02 3.14
N ARG A 105 -14.61 22.85 2.50
CA ARG A 105 -15.28 22.72 1.21
C ARG A 105 -16.71 23.13 1.52
N LEU A 106 -17.05 24.39 1.22
CA LEU A 106 -18.42 24.87 1.20
C LEU A 106 -19.15 23.87 0.34
N ALA A 107 -19.90 22.99 1.01
CA ALA A 107 -20.96 22.24 0.37
C ALA A 107 -21.80 23.31 -0.32
N ALA A 108 -21.76 23.31 -1.66
CA ALA A 108 -22.56 24.20 -2.46
C ALA A 108 -24.02 23.95 -2.07
N ALA A 109 -24.57 24.88 -1.30
CA ALA A 109 -25.98 25.04 -1.10
C ALA A 109 -26.46 26.00 -2.17
N ALA A 110 -27.29 25.49 -3.09
CA ALA A 110 -28.40 26.13 -3.80
C ALA A 110 -28.65 25.35 -5.10
#